data_AF-A0A7S9RG35-F1
#
_entry.id   AF-A0A7S9RG35-F1
#
_cell.length_a   1.000
_cell.length_b   1.000
_cell.length_c   1.000
_cell.angle_alpha   90.00
_cell.angle_beta   90.00
_cell.angle_gamma   90.00
#
_symmetry.space_group_name_H-M   'P 1'
#
loop_
_entity.id
_entity.type
_entity.pdbx_description
1 polymer ?
#
loop_
_entity_poly.entity_id
_entity_poly.type
_entity_poly.pdbx_seq_one_letter_code
_entity_poly.pdbx_strand_id
1 'polypeptide(L)'
;MKFIGIILLLLTSIFLIACSANQASNKINNSELENLASKYGGGYIFNKKFVDEIDRREKERSDYMDDFFKNNKRNFKRDDLAIMDKKLPQILSNGKPYYTPSRAYEKKPELSKQDRQKIINYIGTENYNKFKPTMLPSYFYVDDNDNVVAIAVSVYYAVGYTKYGLFGDEGRGFSLSRKDIKDISGDNKIYLEKIKE
;
A
#
# COMPACT_ATOMS: atom_id res chain seq x y z
N MET A 1 24.57 -43.38 30.74
CA MET A 1 23.22 -42.82 30.45
C MET A 1 23.09 -41.33 30.79
N LYS A 2 23.61 -40.84 31.93
CA LYS A 2 23.54 -39.40 32.29
C LYS A 2 24.33 -38.46 31.35
N PHE A 3 25.49 -38.88 30.85
CA PHE A 3 26.34 -38.06 29.96
C PHE A 3 25.73 -37.80 28.57
N ILE A 4 25.06 -38.80 27.97
CA ILE A 4 24.44 -38.66 26.64
C ILE A 4 23.25 -37.69 26.70
N GLY A 5 22.46 -37.74 27.78
CA GLY A 5 21.36 -36.80 27.99
C GLY A 5 21.83 -35.35 28.11
N ILE A 6 22.94 -35.10 28.81
CA ILE A 6 23.53 -33.77 28.94
C ILE A 6 24.04 -33.24 27.58
N ILE A 7 24.69 -34.09 26.78
CA ILE A 7 25.16 -33.74 25.43
C ILE A 7 23.98 -33.40 24.51
N LEU A 8 22.89 -34.18 24.56
CA LEU A 8 21.70 -33.93 23.74
C LEU A 8 21.00 -32.60 24.14
N LEU A 9 20.98 -32.27 25.43
CA LEU A 9 20.41 -31.02 25.94
C LEU A 9 21.28 -29.79 25.60
N LEU A 10 22.60 -29.97 25.54
CA LEU A 10 23.54 -28.94 25.07
C LEU A 10 23.41 -28.70 23.57
N LEU A 11 23.25 -29.76 22.77
CA LEU A 11 23.05 -29.64 21.33
C LEU A 11 21.74 -28.92 20.96
N THR A 12 20.64 -29.18 21.68
CA THR A 12 19.36 -28.49 21.43
C THR A 12 19.39 -27.01 21.84
N SER A 13 20.08 -26.68 22.93
CA SER A 13 20.23 -25.28 23.36
C SER A 13 21.13 -24.48 22.41
N ILE A 14 22.24 -25.06 21.90
CA ILE A 14 23.08 -24.44 20.87
C ILE A 14 22.30 -24.26 19.56
N PHE A 15 21.47 -25.24 19.18
CA PHE A 15 20.65 -25.16 17.97
C PHE A 15 19.58 -24.04 18.07
N LEU A 16 18.95 -23.86 19.24
CA LEU A 16 18.01 -22.77 19.49
C LEU A 16 18.68 -21.38 19.47
N ILE A 17 19.89 -21.26 20.04
CA ILE A 17 20.67 -20.01 20.02
C ILE A 17 21.17 -19.69 18.61
N ALA A 18 21.57 -20.70 17.82
CA ALA A 18 21.95 -20.51 16.42
C ALA A 18 20.75 -20.16 15.52
N CYS A 19 19.56 -20.74 15.78
CA CYS A 19 18.31 -20.36 15.12
C CYS A 19 17.91 -18.90 15.41
N SER A 20 18.14 -18.38 16.62
CA SER A 20 17.85 -16.97 16.95
C SER A 20 18.93 -16.00 16.45
N ALA A 21 20.21 -16.37 16.50
CA ALA A 21 21.31 -15.51 16.06
C ALA A 21 21.32 -15.28 14.54
N ASN A 22 20.92 -16.27 13.72
CA ASN A 22 20.83 -16.10 12.28
C ASN A 22 19.61 -15.26 11.82
N GLN A 23 18.66 -14.96 12.71
CA GLN A 23 17.64 -13.93 12.45
C GLN A 23 18.17 -12.50 12.66
N ALA A 24 19.30 -12.32 13.36
CA ALA A 24 19.84 -11.01 13.71
C ALA A 24 20.88 -10.45 12.71
N SER A 25 21.38 -11.26 11.77
CA SER A 25 22.57 -10.93 10.97
C SER A 25 22.31 -10.26 9.60
N ASN A 26 21.07 -9.93 9.25
CA ASN A 26 20.73 -9.08 8.10
C ASN A 26 19.98 -7.82 8.55
N LYS A 27 20.56 -7.08 9.51
CA LYS A 27 19.97 -5.85 10.04
C LYS A 27 20.13 -4.70 9.04
N ILE A 28 19.35 -4.74 7.95
CA ILE A 28 18.69 -3.50 7.50
C ILE A 28 18.13 -2.87 8.77
N ASN A 29 18.29 -1.56 8.98
CA ASN A 29 17.76 -0.89 10.17
C ASN A 29 16.22 -0.85 10.10
N ASN A 30 15.60 -2.03 10.18
CA ASN A 30 14.17 -2.24 10.04
C ASN A 30 13.43 -1.39 11.07
N SER A 31 13.97 -1.25 12.28
CA SER A 31 13.43 -0.33 13.29
C SER A 31 13.40 1.13 12.84
N GLU A 32 14.45 1.63 12.19
CA GLU A 32 14.47 2.99 11.69
C GLU A 32 13.57 3.18 10.47
N LEU A 33 13.52 2.19 9.58
CA LEU A 33 12.64 2.21 8.43
C LEU A 33 11.16 2.11 8.86
N GLU A 34 10.86 1.28 9.86
CA GLU A 34 9.55 1.21 10.51
C GLU A 34 9.20 2.54 11.19
N ASN A 35 10.15 3.20 11.86
CA ASN A 35 9.93 4.54 12.43
C ASN A 35 9.64 5.58 11.34
N LEU A 36 10.39 5.56 10.23
CA LEU A 36 10.14 6.45 9.09
C LEU A 36 8.80 6.15 8.42
N ALA A 37 8.46 4.88 8.20
CA ALA A 37 7.18 4.46 7.65
C ALA A 37 6.03 4.85 8.58
N SER A 38 6.17 4.66 9.88
CA SER A 38 5.18 5.05 10.88
C SER A 38 4.98 6.57 10.94
N LYS A 39 6.05 7.36 10.76
CA LYS A 39 5.98 8.83 10.82
C LYS A 39 5.57 9.49 9.51
N TYR A 40 6.05 8.98 8.38
CA TYR A 40 5.95 9.62 7.06
C TYR A 40 5.23 8.76 6.02
N GLY A 41 4.98 7.49 6.31
CA GLY A 41 4.07 6.68 5.50
C GLY A 41 2.62 7.07 5.77
N GLY A 42 1.77 6.89 4.76
CA GLY A 42 0.33 7.15 4.84
C GLY A 42 -0.21 7.85 3.60
N GLY A 43 -1.40 8.44 3.76
CA GLY A 43 -2.09 9.18 2.72
C GLY A 43 -1.75 10.66 2.76
N TYR A 44 -1.18 11.17 1.68
CA TYR A 44 -0.90 12.60 1.47
C TYR A 44 -2.03 13.21 0.65
N ILE A 45 -2.78 14.14 1.25
CA ILE A 45 -4.02 14.72 0.72
C ILE A 45 -3.73 16.11 0.16
N PHE A 46 -3.84 16.26 -1.16
CA PHE A 46 -3.63 17.52 -1.86
C PHE A 46 -4.91 18.34 -2.01
N ASN A 47 -6.07 17.67 -1.99
CA ASN A 47 -7.38 18.31 -2.06
C ASN A 47 -8.37 17.58 -1.16
N LYS A 48 -8.55 18.08 0.07
CA LYS A 48 -9.46 17.49 1.05
C LYS A 48 -10.90 17.43 0.55
N LYS A 49 -11.38 18.51 -0.10
CA LYS A 49 -12.75 18.57 -0.64
C LYS A 49 -13.01 17.41 -1.60
N PHE A 50 -12.08 17.12 -2.51
CA PHE A 50 -12.22 16.00 -3.44
C PHE A 50 -12.05 14.63 -2.79
N VAL A 51 -11.21 14.49 -1.76
CA VAL A 51 -11.16 13.25 -0.97
C VAL A 51 -12.51 12.96 -0.30
N ASP A 52 -13.07 13.94 0.42
CA ASP A 52 -14.36 13.78 1.09
C ASP A 52 -15.48 13.47 0.06
N GLU A 53 -15.40 14.11 -1.11
CA GLU A 53 -16.33 13.90 -2.22
C GLU A 53 -16.26 12.49 -2.81
N ILE A 54 -15.05 11.95 -2.99
CA ILE A 54 -14.80 10.57 -3.47
C ILE A 54 -15.26 9.56 -2.42
N ASP A 55 -14.83 9.73 -1.17
CA ASP A 55 -15.14 8.78 -0.10
C ASP A 55 -16.66 8.63 0.09
N ARG A 56 -17.42 9.73 0.02
CA ARG A 56 -18.88 9.68 0.04
C ARG A 56 -19.46 8.88 -1.14
N ARG A 57 -18.98 9.12 -2.36
CA ARG A 57 -19.48 8.42 -3.56
C ARG A 57 -19.11 6.93 -3.58
N GLU A 58 -17.89 6.59 -3.20
CA GLU A 58 -17.47 5.19 -3.11
C GLU A 58 -18.25 4.45 -2.02
N LYS A 59 -18.59 5.13 -0.91
CA LYS A 59 -19.51 4.58 0.08
C LYS A 59 -20.90 4.33 -0.51
N GLU A 60 -21.49 5.30 -1.22
CA GLU A 60 -22.80 5.14 -1.86
C GLU A 60 -22.83 3.98 -2.87
N ARG A 61 -21.74 3.79 -3.63
CA ARG A 61 -21.58 2.66 -4.55
C ARG A 61 -21.41 1.33 -3.83
N SER A 62 -20.67 1.31 -2.73
CA SER A 62 -20.54 0.13 -1.87
C SER A 62 -21.89 -0.26 -1.27
N ASP A 63 -22.64 0.71 -0.73
CA ASP A 63 -23.97 0.48 -0.15
C ASP A 63 -24.94 -0.06 -1.24
N TYR A 64 -24.86 0.45 -2.47
CA TYR A 64 -25.62 -0.07 -3.61
C TYR A 64 -25.23 -1.52 -3.97
N MET A 65 -23.93 -1.86 -3.97
CA MET A 65 -23.48 -3.24 -4.20
C MET A 65 -24.01 -4.18 -3.11
N ASP A 66 -23.91 -3.77 -1.84
CA ASP A 66 -24.40 -4.54 -0.70
C ASP A 66 -25.90 -4.80 -0.80
N ASP A 67 -26.69 -3.79 -1.15
CA ASP A 67 -28.13 -3.93 -1.38
C ASP A 67 -28.43 -4.88 -2.55
N PHE A 68 -27.69 -4.74 -3.67
CA PHE A 68 -27.83 -5.62 -4.81
C PHE A 68 -27.62 -7.09 -4.41
N PHE A 69 -26.53 -7.42 -3.71
CA PHE A 69 -26.23 -8.80 -3.32
C PHE A 69 -27.18 -9.35 -2.25
N LYS A 70 -27.73 -8.50 -1.38
CA LYS A 70 -28.76 -8.92 -0.40
C LYS A 70 -30.09 -9.27 -1.08
N ASN A 71 -30.49 -8.48 -2.07
CA ASN A 71 -31.81 -8.57 -2.68
C ASN A 71 -31.86 -9.42 -3.96
N ASN A 72 -30.71 -9.77 -4.54
CA ASN A 72 -30.62 -10.53 -5.78
C ASN A 72 -29.90 -11.88 -5.57
N LYS A 73 -30.49 -12.97 -6.05
CA LYS A 73 -29.88 -14.31 -6.02
C LYS A 73 -29.00 -14.62 -7.24
N ARG A 74 -28.40 -13.58 -7.83
CA ARG A 74 -27.55 -13.72 -9.03
C ARG A 74 -26.29 -12.89 -8.93
N ASN A 75 -25.29 -13.27 -9.70
CA ASN A 75 -24.04 -12.52 -9.80
C ASN A 75 -24.24 -11.14 -10.44
N PHE A 76 -23.40 -10.20 -10.03
CA PHE A 76 -23.30 -8.87 -10.61
C PHE A 76 -22.67 -8.95 -12.01
N LYS A 77 -23.33 -8.36 -13.01
CA LYS A 77 -22.92 -8.42 -14.42
C LYS A 77 -22.50 -7.04 -14.93
N ARG A 78 -21.93 -7.00 -16.14
CA ARG A 78 -21.56 -5.75 -16.83
C ARG A 78 -22.73 -4.79 -17.01
N ASP A 79 -23.93 -5.30 -17.28
CA ASP A 79 -25.12 -4.44 -17.43
C ASP A 79 -25.51 -3.78 -16.10
N ASP A 80 -25.33 -4.47 -14.97
CA ASP A 80 -25.57 -3.90 -13.64
C ASP A 80 -24.55 -2.81 -13.31
N LEU A 81 -23.29 -2.99 -13.74
CA LEU A 81 -22.25 -1.97 -13.63
C LEU A 81 -22.66 -0.72 -14.40
N ALA A 82 -23.13 -0.86 -15.65
CA ALA A 82 -23.58 0.27 -16.46
C ALA A 82 -24.77 1.01 -15.82
N ILE A 83 -25.72 0.28 -15.21
CA ILE A 83 -26.83 0.85 -14.45
C ILE A 83 -26.32 1.63 -13.23
N MET A 84 -25.40 1.03 -12.46
CA MET A 84 -24.80 1.68 -11.30
C MET A 84 -24.02 2.93 -11.72
N ASP A 85 -23.21 2.88 -12.77
CA ASP A 85 -22.40 4.00 -13.26
C ASP A 85 -23.28 5.17 -13.73
N LYS A 86 -24.46 4.88 -14.30
CA LYS A 86 -25.44 5.90 -14.64
C LYS A 86 -26.09 6.55 -13.42
N LYS A 87 -26.39 5.76 -12.37
CA LYS A 87 -27.07 6.23 -11.15
C LYS A 87 -26.11 6.94 -10.18
N LEU A 88 -24.90 6.43 -10.06
CA LEU A 88 -23.86 6.83 -9.11
C LEU A 88 -22.55 7.11 -9.88
N PRO A 89 -22.51 8.18 -10.69
CA PRO A 89 -21.35 8.46 -11.53
C PRO A 89 -20.13 8.82 -10.70
N GLN A 90 -18.98 8.25 -11.07
CA GLN A 90 -17.67 8.54 -10.48
C GLN A 90 -17.07 9.82 -11.08
N ILE A 91 -17.81 10.93 -10.97
CA ILE A 91 -17.46 12.26 -11.50
C ILE A 91 -17.40 13.26 -10.36
N LEU A 92 -16.29 14.00 -10.28
CA LEU A 92 -16.05 15.05 -9.29
C LEU A 92 -16.86 16.31 -9.58
N SER A 93 -16.95 17.21 -8.61
CA SER A 93 -17.62 18.52 -8.74
C SER A 93 -16.98 19.45 -9.78
N ASN A 94 -15.77 19.17 -10.26
CA ASN A 94 -15.16 19.86 -11.41
C ASN A 94 -15.51 19.24 -12.77
N GLY A 95 -16.43 18.27 -12.81
CA GLY A 95 -16.88 17.58 -14.02
C GLY A 95 -15.93 16.50 -14.54
N LYS A 96 -14.79 16.25 -13.87
CA LYS A 96 -13.81 15.24 -14.30
C LYS A 96 -14.09 13.88 -13.65
N PRO A 97 -13.95 12.75 -14.38
CA PRO A 97 -13.95 11.43 -13.77
C PRO A 97 -12.77 11.28 -12.80
N TYR A 98 -13.00 10.64 -11.66
CA TYR A 98 -11.91 10.28 -10.75
C TYR A 98 -11.56 8.79 -10.85
N TYR A 99 -10.35 8.47 -10.41
CA TYR A 99 -9.79 7.14 -10.38
C TYR A 99 -9.31 6.83 -8.98
N THR A 100 -9.46 5.56 -8.61
CA THR A 100 -9.06 4.95 -7.34
C THR A 100 -8.15 3.76 -7.64
N PRO A 101 -7.45 3.17 -6.65
CA PRO A 101 -6.60 2.02 -6.92
C PRO A 101 -7.39 0.79 -7.42
N SER A 102 -8.68 0.70 -7.08
CA SER A 102 -9.60 -0.35 -7.52
C SER A 102 -10.20 -0.10 -8.90
N ARG A 103 -10.18 1.15 -9.39
CA ARG A 103 -10.70 1.53 -10.70
C ARG A 103 -9.56 1.60 -11.70
N ALA A 104 -9.52 0.63 -12.62
CA ALA A 104 -8.48 0.55 -13.64
C ALA A 104 -8.40 1.86 -14.45
N TYR A 105 -7.22 2.49 -14.44
CA TYR A 105 -6.82 3.49 -15.42
C TYR A 105 -5.92 2.79 -16.45
N GLU A 106 -6.10 3.09 -17.73
CA GLU A 106 -5.42 2.36 -18.82
C GLU A 106 -3.89 2.44 -18.71
N LYS A 107 -3.38 3.52 -18.12
CA LYS A 107 -1.96 3.79 -17.91
C LYS A 107 -1.63 3.75 -16.42
N LYS A 108 -0.37 3.50 -16.09
CA LYS A 108 0.10 3.68 -14.72
C LYS A 108 0.05 5.18 -14.38
N PRO A 109 -0.64 5.61 -13.30
CA PRO A 109 -0.72 7.02 -12.98
C PRO A 109 0.65 7.53 -12.51
N GLU A 110 1.17 8.54 -13.20
CA GLU A 110 2.44 9.17 -12.85
C GLU A 110 2.22 10.41 -11.99
N LEU A 111 2.86 10.43 -10.82
CA LEU A 111 2.82 11.58 -9.93
C LEU A 111 3.67 12.72 -10.52
N SER A 112 3.08 13.91 -10.62
CA SER A 112 3.78 15.10 -11.11
C SER A 112 5.06 15.40 -10.31
N LYS A 113 6.07 15.99 -10.96
CA LYS A 113 7.32 16.39 -10.28
C LYS A 113 7.06 17.37 -9.14
N GLN A 114 6.11 18.29 -9.34
CA GLN A 114 5.73 19.28 -8.34
C GLN A 114 5.11 18.64 -7.10
N ASP A 115 4.15 17.73 -7.27
CA ASP A 115 3.47 17.08 -6.15
C ASP A 115 4.41 16.10 -5.42
N ARG A 116 5.29 15.40 -6.16
CA ARG A 116 6.38 14.62 -5.58
C ARG A 116 7.28 15.50 -4.70
N GLN A 117 7.66 16.68 -5.17
CA GLN A 117 8.55 17.56 -4.41
C GLN A 117 7.89 18.06 -3.12
N LYS A 118 6.58 18.33 -3.11
CA LYS A 118 5.85 18.69 -1.88
C LYS A 118 5.92 17.59 -0.82
N ILE A 119 5.77 16.33 -1.23
CA ILE A 119 5.92 15.19 -0.31
C ILE A 119 7.37 15.09 0.18
N ILE A 120 8.36 15.22 -0.70
CA ILE A 120 9.79 15.19 -0.31
C ILE A 120 10.09 16.31 0.70
N ASN A 121 9.58 17.52 0.49
CA ASN A 121 9.78 18.65 1.39
C ASN A 121 9.19 18.37 2.78
N TYR A 122 8.02 17.71 2.84
CA TYR A 122 7.41 17.32 4.11
C TYR A 122 8.23 16.23 4.85
N ILE A 123 8.72 15.22 4.11
CA ILE A 123 9.54 14.13 4.68
C ILE A 123 10.92 14.65 5.13
N GLY A 124 11.44 15.64 4.41
CA GLY A 124 12.80 16.14 4.52
C GLY A 124 13.77 15.33 3.66
N THR A 125 14.65 16.03 2.92
CA THR A 125 15.59 15.44 1.96
C THR A 125 16.51 14.38 2.58
N GLU A 126 16.93 14.58 3.83
CA GLU A 126 17.76 13.61 4.56
C GLU A 126 17.03 12.28 4.76
N ASN A 127 15.83 12.31 5.34
CA ASN A 127 15.01 11.12 5.57
C ASN A 127 14.61 10.43 4.25
N TYR A 128 14.25 11.22 3.24
CA TYR A 128 13.91 10.73 1.91
C TYR A 128 15.07 9.99 1.24
N ASN A 129 16.29 10.53 1.34
CA ASN A 129 17.46 9.90 0.74
C ASN A 129 17.93 8.67 1.51
N LYS A 130 17.67 8.62 2.82
CA LYS A 130 17.99 7.45 3.65
C LYS A 130 17.21 6.21 3.21
N PHE A 131 15.90 6.38 3.02
CA PHE A 131 15.04 5.37 2.45
C PHE A 131 14.04 6.03 1.51
N LYS A 132 14.11 5.69 0.21
CA LYS A 132 13.20 6.27 -0.78
C LYS A 132 11.85 5.56 -0.70
N PRO A 133 10.76 6.26 -0.31
CA PRO A 133 9.45 5.65 -0.34
C PRO A 133 8.92 5.53 -1.77
N THR A 134 8.04 4.56 -1.94
CA THR A 134 7.13 4.50 -3.08
C THR A 134 6.03 5.54 -2.88
N MET A 135 5.73 6.31 -3.93
CA MET A 135 4.69 7.33 -3.95
C MET A 135 3.77 7.04 -5.13
N LEU A 136 2.53 6.63 -4.86
CA LEU A 136 1.54 6.30 -5.88
C LEU A 136 0.28 7.14 -5.69
N PRO A 137 -0.24 7.81 -6.74
CA PRO A 137 -1.54 8.45 -6.67
C PRO A 137 -2.61 7.42 -6.26
N SER A 138 -3.25 7.66 -5.11
CA SER A 138 -4.33 6.82 -4.63
C SER A 138 -5.66 7.31 -5.19
N TYR A 139 -5.92 8.61 -5.10
CA TYR A 139 -7.02 9.27 -5.79
C TYR A 139 -6.47 10.29 -6.77
N PHE A 140 -7.00 10.30 -7.99
CA PHE A 140 -6.59 11.26 -9.02
C PHE A 140 -7.68 11.45 -10.07
N TYR A 141 -7.55 12.51 -10.86
CA TYR A 141 -8.28 12.69 -12.10
C TYR A 141 -7.30 13.03 -13.23
N VAL A 142 -7.80 13.02 -14.46
CA VAL A 142 -7.02 13.41 -15.64
C VAL A 142 -7.50 14.79 -16.10
N ASP A 143 -6.58 15.72 -16.29
CA ASP A 143 -6.89 17.06 -16.80
C ASP A 143 -7.11 17.07 -18.32
N ASP A 144 -7.39 18.25 -18.88
CA ASP A 144 -7.60 18.42 -20.32
C ASP A 144 -6.36 18.15 -21.20
N ASN A 145 -5.18 18.02 -20.58
CA ASN A 145 -3.91 17.77 -21.25
C ASN A 145 -3.40 16.34 -21.00
N ASP A 146 -4.30 15.41 -20.62
CA ASP A 146 -3.99 14.03 -20.26
C ASP A 146 -3.01 13.87 -19.07
N ASN A 147 -2.83 14.89 -18.25
CA ASN A 147 -1.99 14.80 -17.05
C ASN A 147 -2.76 14.24 -15.87
N VAL A 148 -2.11 13.35 -15.13
CA VAL A 148 -2.60 12.87 -13.84
C VAL A 148 -2.48 13.98 -12.81
N VAL A 149 -3.62 14.42 -12.29
CA VAL A 149 -3.70 15.36 -11.18
C VAL A 149 -4.01 14.60 -9.90
N ALA A 150 -3.01 14.46 -9.03
CA ALA A 150 -3.15 13.77 -7.77
C ALA A 150 -4.08 14.54 -6.81
N ILE A 151 -5.08 13.83 -6.29
CA ILE A 151 -5.96 14.29 -5.21
C ILE A 151 -5.41 13.79 -3.87
N ALA A 152 -5.00 12.52 -3.85
CA ALA A 152 -4.31 11.89 -2.73
C ALA A 152 -3.20 10.96 -3.25
N VAL A 153 -2.15 10.79 -2.46
CA VAL A 153 -1.00 9.93 -2.77
C VAL A 153 -0.75 9.00 -1.59
N SER A 154 -0.67 7.70 -1.85
CA SER A 154 -0.19 6.72 -0.88
C SER A 154 1.33 6.69 -0.89
N VAL A 155 1.92 6.86 0.29
CA VAL A 155 3.37 6.82 0.51
C VAL A 155 3.70 5.67 1.44
N TYR A 156 4.54 4.75 0.98
CA TYR A 156 4.92 3.55 1.71
C TYR A 156 6.34 3.13 1.37
N TYR A 157 6.94 2.28 2.20
CA TYR A 157 8.31 1.81 2.05
C TYR A 157 8.30 0.31 1.81
N ALA A 158 9.06 -0.16 0.82
CA ALA A 158 9.19 -1.57 0.51
C ALA A 158 10.40 -2.18 1.25
N VAL A 159 10.17 -3.27 1.97
CA VAL A 159 11.21 -3.96 2.77
C VAL A 159 11.31 -5.41 2.32
N GLY A 160 12.51 -5.81 1.92
CA GLY A 160 12.81 -7.22 1.69
C GLY A 160 12.87 -7.98 3.01
N TYR A 161 12.16 -9.10 3.11
CA TYR A 161 12.23 -9.98 4.27
C TYR A 161 12.35 -11.45 3.83
N THR A 162 12.79 -12.30 4.76
CA THR A 162 12.82 -13.74 4.53
C THR A 162 11.62 -14.36 5.24
N LYS A 163 10.73 -14.97 4.46
CA LYS A 163 9.62 -15.76 4.98
C LYS A 163 10.10 -17.19 5.19
N TYR A 164 9.90 -17.74 6.39
CA TYR A 164 10.21 -19.13 6.70
C TYR A 164 8.96 -20.00 6.63
N GLY A 165 9.07 -21.18 6.04
CA GLY A 165 7.95 -22.08 5.77
C GLY A 165 8.33 -23.14 4.74
N LEU A 166 7.45 -24.11 4.48
CA LEU A 166 7.65 -25.08 3.41
C LEU A 166 7.19 -24.46 2.09
N PHE A 167 8.15 -24.13 1.23
CA PHE A 167 7.90 -23.65 -0.12
C PHE A 167 8.40 -24.69 -1.11
N GLY A 168 7.67 -24.94 -2.19
CA GLY A 168 8.11 -25.87 -3.23
C GLY A 168 7.22 -25.75 -4.45
N ASP A 169 7.75 -26.19 -5.57
CA ASP A 169 7.03 -26.38 -6.81
C ASP A 169 7.38 -27.78 -7.32
N GLU A 170 6.40 -28.50 -7.86
CA GLU A 170 6.63 -29.86 -8.35
C GLU A 170 7.69 -29.81 -9.46
N GLY A 171 8.83 -30.48 -9.24
CA GLY A 171 9.98 -30.48 -10.16
C GLY A 171 11.08 -29.45 -9.88
N ARG A 172 10.91 -28.53 -8.91
CA ARG A 172 11.97 -27.56 -8.49
C ARG A 172 12.51 -27.79 -7.07
N GLY A 173 12.01 -28.82 -6.39
CA GLY A 173 12.37 -29.12 -5.00
C GLY A 173 11.63 -28.25 -3.98
N PHE A 174 12.03 -28.36 -2.71
CA PHE A 174 11.48 -27.56 -1.61
C PHE A 174 12.55 -26.69 -0.95
N SER A 175 12.14 -25.57 -0.37
CA SER A 175 12.94 -24.66 0.43
C SER A 175 12.21 -24.37 1.74
N LEU A 176 12.98 -24.23 2.83
CA LEU A 176 12.48 -23.82 4.15
C LEU A 176 12.35 -22.30 4.29
N SER A 177 12.77 -21.54 3.26
CA SER A 177 12.67 -20.09 3.24
C SER A 177 12.52 -19.52 1.83
N ARG A 178 11.95 -18.31 1.74
CA ARG A 178 11.82 -17.54 0.50
C ARG A 178 12.03 -16.06 0.81
N LYS A 179 12.78 -15.36 -0.04
CA LYS A 179 12.85 -13.88 -0.01
C LYS A 179 11.56 -13.30 -0.57
N ASP A 180 11.00 -12.33 0.12
CA ASP A 180 9.73 -11.68 -0.20
C ASP A 180 9.83 -10.17 0.08
N ILE A 181 8.83 -9.40 -0.34
CA ILE A 181 8.78 -7.95 -0.14
C ILE A 181 7.52 -7.59 0.64
N LYS A 182 7.67 -6.77 1.67
CA LYS A 182 6.58 -6.22 2.46
C LYS A 182 6.54 -4.71 2.31
N ASP A 183 5.38 -4.19 1.95
CA ASP A 183 5.12 -2.76 2.05
C ASP A 183 4.77 -2.39 3.49
N ILE A 184 5.45 -1.38 4.02
CA ILE A 184 5.17 -0.81 5.33
C ILE A 184 4.85 0.67 5.19
N SER A 185 3.81 1.09 5.90
CA SER A 185 3.29 2.45 5.93
C SER A 185 2.69 2.70 7.30
N GLY A 186 2.66 3.97 7.71
CA GLY A 186 1.79 4.43 8.79
C GLY A 186 0.36 4.68 8.29
N ASP A 187 -0.53 4.89 9.24
CA ASP A 187 -1.96 5.22 9.01
C ASP A 187 -2.21 6.74 8.97
N ASN A 188 -1.15 7.53 8.75
CA ASN A 188 -1.23 8.99 8.81
C ASN A 188 -2.06 9.53 7.64
N LYS A 189 -2.84 10.58 7.94
CA LYS A 189 -3.45 11.46 6.93
C LYS A 189 -2.75 12.82 6.99
N ILE A 190 -1.92 13.10 5.99
CA ILE A 190 -1.10 14.30 5.93
C ILE A 190 -1.72 15.25 4.91
N TYR A 191 -2.12 16.44 5.34
CA TYR A 191 -2.75 17.43 4.47
C TYR A 191 -1.69 18.35 3.87
N LEU A 192 -1.54 18.30 2.55
CA LEU A 192 -0.64 19.14 1.74
C LEU A 192 -1.46 20.09 0.86
N GLU A 193 -2.49 20.71 1.44
CA GLU A 193 -3.41 21.58 0.69
C GLU A 193 -2.62 22.56 -0.17
N LYS A 194 -2.99 22.67 -1.46
CA LYS A 194 -2.47 23.75 -2.30
C LYS A 194 -2.88 25.06 -1.62
N ILE A 195 -1.91 25.81 -1.11
CA ILE A 195 -2.12 27.22 -0.76
C ILE A 195 -2.70 27.84 -2.03
N LYS A 196 -3.89 28.45 -1.92
CA LYS A 196 -4.42 29.25 -3.02
C LYS A 196 -3.42 30.37 -3.27
N GLU A 197 -2.68 30.27 -4.37
CA GLU A 197 -2.03 31.43 -5.00
C GLU A 197 -3.09 32.34 -5.59
#